data_AF-A0A7W1AQ49-F1
#
_entry.id   AF-A0A7W1AQ49-F1
#
_cell.length_a   1.000
_cell.length_b   1.000
_cell.length_c   1.000
_cell.angle_alpha   90.00
_cell.angle_beta   90.00
_cell.angle_gamma   90.00
#
_symmetry.space_group_name_H-M   'P 1'
#
loop_
_entity.id
_entity.type
_entity.pdbx_description
1 polymer ?
#
loop_
_entity_poly.entity_id
_entity_poly.type
_entity_poly.pdbx_seq_one_letter_code
_entity_poly.pdbx_strand_id
1 'polypeptide(L)' 'MRVLVVKRDKLGDLLLTTPVLAHVKSVRPDIELHLLANDYNAWVAID' A
#
# COMPACT_ATOMS: atom_id res chain seq x y z
N MET A 1 15.51 -2.88 4.02
CA MET A 1 14.75 -2.30 5.16
C MET A 1 13.30 -2.78 5.07
N ARG A 2 12.61 -3.00 6.19
CA ARG A 2 11.21 -3.47 6.21
C ARG A 2 10.27 -2.36 6.64
N VAL A 3 9.18 -2.17 5.91
CA VAL A 3 8.17 -1.14 6.17
C VAL A 3 6.78 -1.76 6.12
N LEU A 4 5.96 -1.48 7.13
CA LEU A 4 4.54 -1.81 7.17
C LEU A 4 3.72 -0.53 7.07
N VAL A 5 2.84 -0.44 6.06
CA VAL A 5 1.84 0.61 5.92
C VAL A 5 0.53 0.09 6.50
N VAL A 6 -0.04 0.82 7.45
CA VAL A 6 -1.36 0.50 8.01
C VAL A 6 -2.39 1.45 7.39
N LYS A 7 -3.26 0.92 6.54
CA LYS A 7 -4.32 1.68 5.87
C LYS A 7 -5.64 0.88 5.87
N ARG A 8 -6.29 0.86 7.03
CA ARG A 8 -7.55 0.12 7.29
C ARG A 8 -8.81 1.00 7.17
N ASP A 9 -8.71 2.11 6.45
CA ASP A 9 -9.81 3.05 6.22
C ASP A 9 -10.78 2.53 5.13
N LYS A 10 -11.59 3.43 4.57
CA LYS A 10 -12.54 3.12 3.51
C LYS A 10 -11.82 2.89 2.18
N LEU A 11 -12.57 2.39 1.20
CA LEU A 11 -12.07 2.11 -0.14
C LEU A 11 -11.34 3.30 -0.78
N GLY A 12 -11.95 4.48 -0.75
CA GLY A 12 -11.38 5.69 -1.37
C GLY A 12 -10.05 6.10 -0.74
N ASP A 13 -9.89 5.91 0.57
CA ASP A 13 -8.65 6.23 1.27
C ASP A 13 -7.50 5.33 0.83
N LEU A 14 -7.74 4.03 0.62
CA LEU A 14 -6.72 3.13 0.10
C LEU A 14 -6.41 3.43 -1.36
N LEU A 15 -7.44 3.69 -2.18
CA LEU A 15 -7.26 4.04 -3.59
C LEU A 15 -6.34 5.27 -3.75
N LEU A 16 -6.52 6.30 -2.92
CA LEU A 16 -5.68 7.49 -2.93
C LEU A 16 -4.27 7.26 -2.34
N THR A 17 -4.04 6.12 -1.68
CA THR A 17 -2.73 5.75 -1.14
C THR A 17 -1.87 5.01 -2.17
N THR A 18 -2.46 4.38 -3.20
CA THR A 18 -1.70 3.57 -4.18
C THR A 18 -0.60 4.33 -4.92
N PRO A 19 -0.74 5.62 -5.29
CA PRO A 19 0.36 6.34 -5.96
C PRO A 19 1.57 6.54 -5.03
N VAL A 20 1.34 6.66 -3.72
CA VAL A 20 2.41 6.78 -2.72
C VAL A 20 3.15 5.44 -2.60
N LEU A 21 2.43 4.32 -2.58
CA LEU A 21 3.05 2.98 -2.53
C LEU A 21 3.92 2.72 -3.76
N ALA A 22 3.41 3.05 -4.95
CA ALA A 22 4.13 2.92 -6.21
C ALA A 22 5.37 3.84 -6.24
N HIS A 23 5.23 5.09 -5.80
CA HIS A 23 6.36 6.02 -5.72
C HIS A 23 7.45 5.50 -4.79
N VAL A 24 7.10 5.03 -3.60
CA VAL A 24 8.03 4.46 -2.61
C VAL A 24 8.82 3.30 -3.21
N LYS A 25 8.16 2.37 -3.91
CA LYS A 25 8.85 1.27 -4.60
C LYS A 25 9.77 1.74 -5.73
N SER A 26 9.39 2.79 -6.45
CA SER A 26 10.21 3.36 -7.53
C SER A 26 11.51 4.01 -7.01
N VAL A 27 11.45 4.71 -5.88
CA VAL A 27 12.62 5.43 -5.33
C VAL A 27 13.48 4.56 -4.41
N ARG A 28 12.90 3.48 -3.87
CA ARG A 28 13.54 2.57 -2.93
C ARG A 28 13.21 1.10 -3.28
N PRO A 29 13.75 0.56 -4.38
CA PRO A 29 13.46 -0.82 -4.80
C PRO A 29 14.00 -1.87 -3.82
N ASP A 30 14.93 -1.51 -2.93
CA ASP A 30 15.53 -2.37 -1.92
C ASP A 30 14.63 -2.66 -0.71
N ILE A 31 13.49 -1.98 -0.58
CA ILE A 31 12.64 -2.12 0.61
C ILE A 31 11.59 -3.22 0.43
N GLU A 32 11.37 -3.96 1.51
CA GLU A 32 10.24 -4.85 1.67
C GLU A 32 9.08 -4.03 2.23
N LEU A 33 8.00 -3.89 1.44
CA LEU A 33 6.83 -3.07 1.77
C LEU A 33 5.64 -3.99 1.98
N HIS A 34 5.05 -3.94 3.16
CA HIS A 34 3.81 -4.66 3.50
C HIS A 34 2.68 -3.66 3.69
N LEU A 35 1.46 -4.07 3.37
CA LEU A 35 0.25 -3.27 3.56
C LEU A 35 -0.73 -4.06 4.44
N LEU A 36 -1.16 -3.45 5.55
CA LEU A 36 -2.30 -3.91 6.33
C LEU A 36 -3.54 -3.10 5.92
N ALA A 37 -4.43 -3.74 5.17
CA ALA A 37 -5.73 -3.22 4.75
C ALA A 37 -6.85 -4.16 5.19
N ASN A 38 -8.10 -3.69 5.12
CA ASN A 38 -9.26 -4.57 5.33
C ASN A 38 -9.45 -5.51 4.13
N ASP A 39 -9.97 -6.71 4.36
CA ASP A 39 -10.12 -7.74 3.32
C ASP A 39 -10.94 -7.27 2.10
N TYR A 40 -11.99 -6.46 2.34
CA TYR A 40 -12.82 -5.94 1.25
C TYR A 40 -12.08 -4.95 0.32
N ASN A 41 -10.94 -4.42 0.76
CA ASN A 41 -10.07 -3.55 -0.01
C ASN A 41 -8.94 -4.32 -0.74
N ALA A 42 -8.83 -5.63 -0.54
CA ALA A 42 -7.70 -6.43 -1.03
C ALA A 42 -7.49 -6.25 -2.54
N TRP A 43 -8.57 -6.17 -3.31
CA TRP A 43 -8.54 -6.00 -4.77
C TRP A 43 -7.87 -4.71 -5.26
N VAL A 44 -7.78 -3.68 -4.42
CA VAL A 44 -7.13 -2.39 -4.76
C VAL A 44 -5.61 -2.48 -4.64
N ALA A 45 -5.12 -3.39 -3.79
CA ALA A 45 -3.71 -3.59 -3.52
C ALA A 45 -3.10 -4.76 -4.30
N ILE A 46 -3.83 -5.28 -5.29
CA ILE A 46 -3.33 -6.31 -6.20
C ILE A 46 -2.51 -5.60 -7.27
N ASP A 47 -1.21 -5.90 -7.31
CA ASP A 47 -0.37 -5.69 -8.49
C ASP A 47 -0.76 -6.70 -9.58
#